data_AF-A0A4Q3XZL8-F1
#
_entry.id   AF-A0A4Q3XZL8-F1
#
_cell.length_a   1.000
_cell.length_b   1.000
_cell.length_c   1.000
_cell.angle_alpha   90.00
_cell.angle_beta   90.00
_cell.angle_gamma   90.00
#
_symmetry.space_group_name_H-M   'P 1'
#
loop_
_entity.id
_entity.type
_entity.pdbx_description
1 polymer ?
#
loop_
_entity_poly.entity_id
_entity_poly.type
_entity_poly.pdbx_seq_one_letter_code
_entity_poly.pdbx_strand_id
1 'polypeptide(L)'
;MSIKKMLTTLAASLIMLGSANARAEDWREKIPEVRISVRAVENAEGMAKWSEFVAYLQNELRQKVVLRQSTDYAGTVEALRAKRLEVAILGGAAYVQAWIATKGDKERLR
;
A
#
# COMPACT_ATOMS: atom_id res chain seq x y z
N MET A 1 -51.24 14.56 16.05
CA MET A 1 -50.22 13.58 16.49
C MET A 1 -49.59 14.13 17.77
N SER A 2 -49.68 13.41 18.91
CA SER A 2 -49.28 13.95 20.22
C SER A 2 -47.76 14.16 20.31
N ILE A 3 -47.32 15.28 20.89
CA ILE A 3 -45.89 15.67 21.09
C ILE A 3 -45.05 14.51 21.68
N LYS A 4 -45.65 13.68 22.55
CA LYS A 4 -44.99 12.50 23.12
C LYS A 4 -44.61 11.45 22.06
N LYS A 5 -45.43 11.26 21.01
CA LYS A 5 -45.15 10.37 19.88
C LYS A 5 -44.08 10.96 18.95
N MET A 6 -43.95 12.28 18.89
CA MET A 6 -42.95 12.95 18.08
C MET A 6 -41.56 12.90 18.75
N LEU A 7 -41.49 13.07 20.08
CA LEU A 7 -40.24 12.92 20.85
C LEU A 7 -39.69 11.49 20.86
N THR A 8 -40.55 10.47 20.97
CA THR A 8 -40.10 9.06 20.94
C THR A 8 -39.61 8.64 19.56
N THR A 9 -40.18 9.19 18.48
CA THR A 9 -39.73 8.91 17.10
C THR A 9 -38.37 9.58 16.82
N LEU A 10 -38.12 10.76 17.38
CA LEU A 10 -36.84 11.47 17.24
C LEU A 10 -35.70 10.82 18.05
N ALA A 11 -36.00 10.28 19.23
CA ALA A 11 -35.02 9.54 20.03
C ALA A 11 -34.62 8.20 19.38
N ALA A 12 -35.57 7.50 18.73
CA ALA A 12 -35.29 6.25 18.03
C ALA A 12 -34.44 6.43 16.76
N SER A 13 -34.53 7.58 16.10
CA SER A 13 -33.72 7.90 14.92
C SER A 13 -32.27 8.26 15.28
N LEU A 14 -32.02 8.84 16.46
CA LEU A 14 -30.66 9.19 16.90
C LEU A 14 -29.80 7.98 17.24
N ILE A 15 -30.41 6.86 17.67
CA ILE A 15 -29.69 5.60 17.98
C ILE A 15 -29.23 4.90 16.70
N MET A 16 -29.98 5.02 15.60
CA MET A 16 -29.64 4.43 14.29
C MET A 16 -28.44 5.11 13.61
N LEU A 17 -28.16 6.37 13.92
CA LEU A 17 -26.98 7.09 13.40
C LEU A 17 -25.68 6.77 14.16
N GLY A 18 -25.76 6.14 15.34
CA GLY A 18 -24.60 5.87 16.20
C GLY A 18 -23.79 4.61 15.85
N SER A 19 -24.23 3.82 14.87
CA SER A 19 -23.62 2.50 14.56
C SER A 19 -22.91 2.41 13.22
N ALA A 20 -22.75 3.53 12.50
CA ALA A 20 -21.83 3.59 11.38
C ALA A 20 -20.40 3.59 11.92
N ASN A 21 -19.91 2.42 12.34
CA ASN A 21 -18.48 2.18 12.38
C ASN A 21 -18.00 2.44 10.96
N ALA A 22 -17.36 3.59 10.72
CA ALA A 22 -16.53 3.80 9.56
C ALA A 22 -15.36 2.81 9.67
N ARG A 23 -15.60 1.54 9.32
CA ARG A 23 -14.55 0.57 9.06
C ARG A 23 -13.73 1.19 7.95
N ALA A 24 -12.52 1.62 8.26
CA ALA A 24 -11.56 1.96 7.23
C ALA A 24 -11.52 0.79 6.24
N GLU A 25 -11.73 1.10 4.97
CA GLU A 25 -11.68 0.12 3.89
C GLU A 25 -10.34 -0.62 3.97
N ASP A 26 -10.36 -1.96 3.96
CA ASP A 26 -9.13 -2.74 4.06
C ASP A 26 -8.31 -2.47 2.80
N TRP A 27 -7.13 -1.87 2.94
CA TRP A 27 -6.25 -1.51 1.82
C TRP A 27 -5.90 -2.72 0.95
N ARG A 28 -5.95 -3.93 1.52
CA ARG A 28 -5.71 -5.20 0.84
C ARG A 28 -6.70 -5.47 -0.28
N GLU A 29 -7.91 -4.92 -0.21
CA GLU A 29 -8.89 -5.03 -1.29
C GLU A 29 -8.45 -4.22 -2.52
N LYS A 30 -7.76 -3.09 -2.30
CA LYS A 30 -7.21 -2.23 -3.37
C LYS A 30 -5.86 -2.74 -3.89
N ILE A 31 -5.09 -3.42 -3.03
CA ILE A 31 -3.75 -3.92 -3.33
C ILE A 31 -3.70 -5.41 -2.98
N PRO A 32 -4.22 -6.28 -3.87
CA PRO A 32 -4.26 -7.73 -3.63
C PRO A 32 -2.86 -8.39 -3.77
N GLU A 33 -1.90 -7.67 -4.34
CA GLU A 33 -0.51 -8.08 -4.49
C GLU A 33 0.41 -6.87 -4.26
N VAL A 34 1.36 -7.01 -3.33
CA VAL A 34 2.40 -6.02 -3.08
C VAL A 34 3.64 -6.39 -3.91
N ARG A 35 3.96 -5.59 -4.93
CA ARG A 35 5.13 -5.82 -5.78
C ARG A 35 6.27 -4.94 -5.33
N ILE A 36 7.35 -5.59 -4.91
CA ILE A 36 8.57 -4.96 -4.41
C ILE A 36 9.64 -5.13 -5.47
N SER A 37 10.23 -4.03 -5.94
CA SER A 37 11.43 -4.12 -6.77
C SER A 37 12.68 -3.92 -5.96
N VAL A 38 13.63 -4.83 -6.14
CA VAL A 38 15.01 -4.64 -5.70
C VAL A 38 15.89 -4.62 -6.91
N ARG A 39 16.87 -3.71 -6.95
CA ARG A 39 17.97 -3.87 -7.90
C ARG A 39 18.70 -5.16 -7.58
N ALA A 40 19.13 -5.89 -8.62
CA ALA A 40 20.10 -6.96 -8.46
C ALA A 40 21.29 -6.48 -7.61
N VAL A 41 21.35 -6.94 -6.36
CA VAL A 41 22.58 -6.84 -5.58
C VAL A 41 23.58 -7.74 -6.30
N GLU A 42 24.82 -7.30 -6.50
CA GLU A 42 25.80 -7.96 -7.38
C GLU A 42 26.18 -9.39 -6.92
N ASN A 43 25.61 -9.90 -5.82
CA ASN A 43 25.85 -11.24 -5.28
C ASN A 43 24.56 -12.00 -4.91
N ALA A 44 24.61 -13.34 -5.01
CA ALA A 44 23.49 -14.24 -4.70
C ALA A 44 23.06 -14.18 -3.23
N GLU A 45 24.00 -13.94 -2.31
CA GLU A 45 23.72 -13.77 -0.88
C GLU A 45 22.81 -12.57 -0.59
N GLY A 46 22.95 -11.49 -1.37
CA GLY A 46 22.05 -10.34 -1.25
C GLY A 46 20.61 -10.69 -1.60
N MET A 47 20.41 -11.52 -2.64
CA MET A 47 19.07 -11.93 -3.09
C MET A 47 18.39 -12.91 -2.14
N ALA A 48 19.13 -13.73 -1.40
CA ALA A 48 18.58 -14.61 -0.36
C ALA A 48 17.92 -13.79 0.76
N LYS A 49 18.58 -12.73 1.25
CA LYS A 49 18.04 -11.84 2.28
C LYS A 49 16.73 -11.16 1.85
N TRP A 50 16.63 -10.78 0.57
CA TRP A 50 15.40 -10.20 0.03
C TRP A 50 14.25 -11.21 -0.04
N SER A 51 14.56 -12.47 -0.34
CA SER A 51 13.57 -13.55 -0.32
C SER A 51 13.03 -13.79 1.09
N GLU A 52 13.90 -13.82 2.10
CA GLU A 52 13.50 -13.94 3.52
C GLU A 52 12.63 -12.76 3.97
N PHE A 53 13.03 -11.54 3.58
CA PHE A 53 12.25 -10.34 3.87
C PHE A 53 10.84 -10.39 3.24
N VAL A 54 10.73 -10.84 2.00
CA VAL A 54 9.44 -10.99 1.30
C VAL A 54 8.57 -12.04 1.98
N ALA A 55 9.14 -13.17 2.40
CA ALA A 55 8.42 -14.19 3.15
C ALA A 55 7.87 -13.66 4.48
N TYR A 56 8.68 -12.87 5.20
CA TYR A 56 8.25 -12.18 6.42
C TYR A 56 7.08 -11.22 6.14
N LEU A 57 7.18 -10.37 5.12
CA LEU A 57 6.10 -9.44 4.75
C LEU A 57 4.81 -10.16 4.33
N GLN A 58 4.90 -11.28 3.62
CA GLN A 58 3.71 -12.08 3.29
C GLN A 58 2.98 -12.54 4.55
N ASN A 59 3.71 -12.97 5.58
CA ASN A 59 3.14 -13.41 6.84
C ASN A 59 2.47 -12.24 7.59
N GLU A 60 3.17 -11.12 7.74
CA GLU A 60 2.67 -9.96 8.50
C GLU A 60 1.50 -9.27 7.80
N LEU A 61 1.61 -9.06 6.49
CA LEU A 61 0.59 -8.35 5.73
C LEU A 61 -0.61 -9.24 5.41
N ARG A 62 -0.48 -10.57 5.47
CA ARG A 62 -1.49 -11.53 4.97
C ARG A 62 -1.93 -11.20 3.54
N GLN A 63 -0.96 -10.87 2.70
CA GLN A 63 -1.11 -10.55 1.28
C GLN A 63 -0.02 -11.22 0.48
N LYS A 64 -0.26 -11.42 -0.82
CA LYS A 64 0.78 -11.87 -1.74
C LYS A 64 1.81 -10.75 -1.88
N VAL A 65 3.08 -11.07 -1.65
CA VAL A 65 4.20 -10.14 -1.87
C VAL A 65 5.10 -10.75 -2.93
N VAL A 66 5.45 -9.98 -3.95
CA VAL A 66 6.26 -10.47 -5.07
C VAL A 66 7.51 -9.64 -5.19
N LEU A 67 8.66 -10.30 -5.11
CA LEU A 67 9.96 -9.69 -5.39
C LEU A 67 10.19 -9.65 -6.90
N ARG A 68 10.51 -8.46 -7.42
CA ARG A 68 10.95 -8.24 -8.79
C ARG A 68 12.40 -7.78 -8.76
N GLN A 69 13.28 -8.59 -9.32
CA GLN A 69 14.65 -8.14 -9.56
C GLN A 69 14.65 -7.23 -10.79
N SER A 70 15.13 -6.00 -10.61
CA SER A 70 15.29 -5.04 -11.70
C SER A 70 16.74 -5.00 -12.18
N THR A 71 16.91 -4.83 -13.49
CA THR A 71 18.21 -4.72 -14.16
C THR A 71 18.81 -3.31 -14.05
N ASP A 72 17.99 -2.27 -13.88
CA ASP A 72 18.47 -0.88 -13.81
C ASP A 72 17.51 0.07 -13.03
N TYR A 73 17.96 1.31 -12.79
CA TYR A 73 17.13 2.30 -12.08
C TYR A 73 16.02 2.89 -12.94
N ALA A 74 16.25 3.08 -14.25
CA ALA A 74 15.29 3.76 -15.12
C ALA A 74 14.01 2.93 -15.28
N GLY A 75 14.13 1.62 -15.54
CA GLY A 75 13.02 0.70 -15.59
C GLY A 75 12.27 0.59 -14.26
N THR A 76 12.99 0.67 -13.14
CA THR A 76 12.37 0.70 -11.80
C THR A 76 11.54 1.95 -11.59
N VAL A 77 12.09 3.12 -11.93
CA VAL A 77 11.40 4.42 -11.84
C VAL A 77 10.17 4.46 -12.74
N GLU A 78 10.29 3.96 -13.96
CA GLU A 78 9.16 3.90 -14.90
C GLU A 78 8.09 2.89 -14.46
N ALA A 79 8.47 1.78 -13.82
CA ALA A 79 7.51 0.85 -13.25
C ALA A 79 6.74 1.46 -12.06
N LEU A 80 7.40 2.26 -11.21
CA LEU A 80 6.73 3.06 -10.18
C LEU A 80 5.76 4.08 -10.79
N ARG A 81 6.23 4.87 -11.77
CA ARG A 81 5.43 5.86 -12.49
C ARG A 81 4.19 5.22 -13.13
N ALA A 82 4.37 4.07 -13.78
CA ALA A 82 3.34 3.32 -14.48
C ALA A 82 2.44 2.49 -13.56
N LYS A 83 2.56 2.63 -12.24
CA LYS A 83 1.72 1.91 -11.27
C LYS A 83 1.88 0.38 -11.29
N ARG A 84 3.04 -0.12 -11.74
CA ARG A 84 3.37 -1.55 -11.83
C ARG A 84 4.12 -2.10 -10.61
N LEU A 85 4.47 -1.22 -9.68
CA LEU A 85 5.11 -1.53 -8.41
C LEU A 85 4.46 -0.73 -7.29
N GLU A 86 4.44 -1.30 -6.10
CA GLU A 86 4.00 -0.65 -4.87
C GLU A 86 5.19 -0.09 -4.11
N VAL A 87 6.33 -0.82 -4.12
CA VAL A 87 7.55 -0.45 -3.39
C VAL A 87 8.76 -0.65 -4.29
N ALA A 88 9.72 0.28 -4.22
CA ALA A 88 11.03 0.12 -4.84
C ALA A 88 12.15 0.50 -3.87
N ILE A 89 13.17 -0.35 -3.82
CA ILE A 89 14.35 -0.12 -2.97
C ILE A 89 15.40 0.60 -3.80
N LEU A 90 15.57 1.89 -3.50
CA LEU A 90 16.35 2.83 -4.28
C LEU A 90 17.47 3.46 -3.45
N GLY A 91 18.63 3.69 -4.07
CA GLY A 91 19.64 4.60 -3.53
C GLY A 91 19.19 6.06 -3.67
N GLY A 92 19.84 6.99 -2.97
CA GLY A 92 19.39 8.39 -2.86
C GLY A 92 19.15 9.11 -4.21
N ALA A 93 20.06 8.99 -5.17
CA ALA A 93 19.88 9.62 -6.48
C ALA A 93 18.68 9.04 -7.26
N ALA A 94 18.51 7.71 -7.24
CA ALA A 94 17.40 7.05 -7.90
C ALA A 94 16.06 7.36 -7.22
N TYR A 95 16.06 7.52 -5.89
CA TYR A 95 14.90 7.99 -5.13
C TYR A 95 14.45 9.38 -5.58
N VAL A 96 15.37 10.33 -5.73
CA VAL A 96 15.04 11.69 -6.23
C VAL A 96 14.45 11.62 -7.65
N GLN A 97 14.99 10.79 -8.53
CA GLN A 97 14.43 10.59 -9.86
C GLN A 97 13.03 9.99 -9.82
N ALA A 98 12.80 8.99 -8.96
CA ALA A 98 11.48 8.41 -8.73
C ALA A 98 10.48 9.46 -8.21
N TRP A 99 10.91 10.29 -7.26
CA TRP A 99 10.11 11.39 -6.71
C TRP A 99 9.67 12.37 -7.78
N ILE A 100 10.59 12.82 -8.63
CA ILE A 100 10.26 13.73 -9.74
C ILE A 100 9.32 13.03 -10.73
N ALA A 101 9.59 11.77 -11.06
CA ALA A 101 8.81 11.00 -12.03
C ALA A 101 7.36 10.76 -11.58
N THR A 102 7.15 10.45 -10.30
CA THR A 102 5.82 10.23 -9.73
C THR A 102 5.16 11.51 -9.23
N LYS A 103 5.82 12.67 -9.36
CA LYS A 103 5.40 13.96 -8.81
C LYS A 103 5.19 13.91 -7.29
N GLY A 104 6.02 13.14 -6.59
CA GLY A 104 5.99 13.01 -5.13
C GLY A 104 4.77 12.27 -4.61
N ASP A 105 4.21 11.34 -5.39
CA ASP A 105 3.15 10.44 -4.93
C ASP A 105 3.62 9.68 -3.67
N LYS A 106 3.16 10.17 -2.50
CA LYS A 106 3.64 9.73 -1.18
C LYS A 106 3.21 8.32 -0.84
N GLU A 107 2.19 7.79 -1.51
CA GLU A 107 1.65 6.45 -1.27
C GLU A 107 2.59 5.34 -1.80
N ARG A 108 3.59 5.68 -2.63
CA ARG A 108 4.42 4.70 -3.34
C ARG A 108 5.93 4.81 -3.16
N LEU A 109 6.39 5.90 -2.56
CA LEU A 109 7.82 6.17 -2.37
C LEU A 109 8.26 6.05 -0.91
N ARG A 110 7.53 5.27 -0.10
CA ARG A 110 7.89 4.97 1.28
C ARG A 110 8.21 3.50 1.46
#